data_AF-A0A6I3C9K8-F1
#
_entry.id   AF-A0A6I3C9K8-F1
#
_cell.length_a   1.000
_cell.length_b   1.000
_cell.length_c   1.000
_cell.angle_alpha   90.00
_cell.angle_beta   90.00
_cell.angle_gamma   90.00
#
_symmetry.space_group_name_H-M   'P 1'
#
loop_
_entity.id
_entity.type
_entity.pdbx_description
1 polymer ?
#
loop_
_entity_poly.entity_id
_entity_poly.type
_entity_poly.pdbx_seq_one_letter_code
_entity_poly.pdbx_strand_id
1 'polypeptide(L)'
;MGEFTADFESLQQHVVPQWFGEAKFGVFVHYYPSSVPAYAPINDDPFTLAREKGAYIAFTECPYSEWYMNSLACEGSSVHQHHLATYGDKPYDEF
;
A
#
# COMPACT_ATOMS: atom_id res chain seq x y z
N MET A 1 -2.78 36.44 3.66
CA MET A 1 -3.42 35.12 3.87
C MET A 1 -3.77 35.05 5.34
N GLY A 2 -5.01 34.76 5.69
CA GLY A 2 -5.38 34.58 7.10
C GLY A 2 -4.60 33.40 7.68
N GLU A 3 -4.18 33.49 8.93
CA GLU A 3 -3.61 32.35 9.64
C GLU A 3 -4.69 31.30 9.83
N PHE A 4 -4.44 30.07 9.38
CA PHE A 4 -5.31 28.93 9.67
C PHE A 4 -5.19 28.54 11.14
N THR A 5 -6.30 28.16 11.76
CA THR A 5 -6.40 27.65 13.12
C THR A 5 -6.77 26.16 13.10
N ALA A 6 -6.53 25.44 14.21
CA ALA A 6 -6.78 24.00 14.31
C ALA A 6 -8.27 23.65 14.53
N ASP A 7 -9.17 24.29 13.79
CA ASP A 7 -10.61 24.04 13.80
C ASP A 7 -11.15 23.87 12.37
N PHE A 8 -12.23 23.10 12.24
CA PHE A 8 -12.78 22.75 10.93
C PHE A 8 -13.30 23.97 10.15
N GLU A 9 -13.85 24.97 10.84
CA GLU A 9 -14.41 26.17 10.18
C GLU A 9 -13.31 26.97 9.48
N SER A 10 -12.17 27.13 10.15
CA SER A 10 -10.97 27.75 9.58
C SER A 10 -10.38 26.95 8.42
N LEU A 11 -10.20 25.63 8.58
CA LEU A 11 -9.58 24.78 7.56
C LEU A 11 -10.44 24.63 6.29
N GLN A 12 -11.77 24.69 6.41
CA GLN A 12 -12.68 24.65 5.26
C GLN A 12 -12.56 25.87 4.34
N GLN A 13 -11.91 26.95 4.79
CA GLN A 13 -11.62 28.12 3.94
C GLN A 13 -10.47 27.85 2.96
N HIS A 14 -9.66 26.80 3.16
CA HIS A 14 -8.59 26.43 2.23
C HIS A 14 -9.16 25.82 0.95
N VAL A 15 -8.96 26.50 -0.18
CA VAL A 15 -9.30 25.97 -1.50
C VAL A 15 -8.10 25.31 -2.16
N VAL A 16 -8.34 24.30 -3.01
CA VAL A 16 -7.28 23.67 -3.80
C VAL A 16 -6.58 24.74 -4.66
N PRO A 17 -5.24 24.89 -4.60
CA PRO A 17 -4.55 25.96 -5.31
C PRO A 17 -4.62 25.76 -6.82
N GLN A 18 -4.69 26.87 -7.56
CA GLN A 18 -4.86 26.89 -9.02
C GLN A 18 -3.85 25.99 -9.74
N TRP A 19 -2.57 26.03 -9.35
CA TRP A 19 -1.53 25.23 -9.99
C TRP A 19 -1.81 23.73 -9.95
N PHE A 20 -2.39 23.21 -8.85
CA PHE A 20 -2.73 21.78 -8.73
C PHE A 20 -3.90 21.45 -9.64
N GLY A 21 -4.90 22.35 -9.69
CA GLY A 21 -6.01 22.26 -10.63
C GLY A 21 -5.55 22.28 -12.09
N GLU A 22 -4.48 23.00 -12.43
CA GLU A 22 -3.93 23.13 -13.78
C GLU A 22 -2.95 22.01 -14.16
N ALA A 23 -2.29 21.35 -13.20
CA ALA A 23 -1.24 20.37 -13.46
C ALA A 23 -1.72 19.13 -14.24
N LYS A 24 -2.93 18.62 -13.92
CA LYS A 24 -3.63 17.45 -14.53
C LYS A 24 -2.92 16.08 -14.48
N PHE A 25 -1.60 16.05 -14.45
CA PHE A 25 -0.78 14.84 -14.47
C PHE A 25 0.26 14.90 -13.36
N GLY A 26 0.40 13.79 -12.65
CA GLY A 26 1.41 13.60 -11.62
C GLY A 26 1.95 12.18 -11.69
N VAL A 27 3.21 12.02 -11.30
CA VAL A 27 3.83 10.71 -11.13
C VAL A 27 3.81 10.38 -9.65
N PHE A 28 3.34 9.18 -9.31
CA PHE A 28 3.39 8.69 -7.95
C PHE A 28 4.35 7.51 -7.84
N VAL A 29 5.09 7.45 -6.72
CA VAL A 29 6.16 6.47 -6.50
C VAL A 29 5.93 5.82 -5.15
N HIS A 30 5.65 4.51 -5.15
CA HIS A 30 5.75 3.67 -3.95
C HIS A 30 7.15 3.07 -3.94
N TYR A 31 7.98 3.47 -2.98
CA TYR A 31 9.32 2.94 -2.82
C TYR A 31 9.61 2.70 -1.34
N TYR A 32 9.73 1.42 -0.97
CA TYR A 32 9.83 0.93 0.39
C TYR A 32 10.77 -0.30 0.41
N PRO A 33 11.16 -0.85 1.58
CA PRO A 33 11.95 -2.08 1.62
C PRO A 33 11.33 -3.25 0.84
N SER A 34 10.00 -3.33 0.76
CA SER A 34 9.28 -4.29 -0.09
C SER A 34 9.57 -4.18 -1.60
N SER A 35 10.14 -3.06 -2.06
CA SER A 35 10.66 -2.92 -3.42
C SER A 35 11.92 -3.75 -3.67
N VAL A 36 12.59 -4.25 -2.64
CA VAL A 36 13.73 -5.18 -2.75
C VAL A 36 13.28 -6.59 -3.13
N PRO A 37 12.35 -7.26 -2.39
CA PRO A 37 11.82 -8.54 -2.82
C PRO A 37 10.89 -8.44 -4.03
N ALA A 38 10.27 -7.27 -4.26
CA ALA A 38 9.53 -6.94 -5.49
C ALA A 38 8.51 -8.01 -5.93
N TYR A 39 7.83 -8.62 -4.97
CA TYR A 39 6.93 -9.75 -5.22
C TYR A 39 5.55 -9.54 -4.62
N ALA A 40 4.53 -9.92 -5.38
CA ALA A 40 3.15 -10.09 -4.96
C ALA A 40 2.49 -11.12 -5.91
N PRO A 41 1.48 -11.88 -5.44
CA PRO A 41 0.68 -12.72 -6.32
C PRO A 41 -0.11 -11.89 -7.35
N ILE A 42 -0.37 -12.45 -8.53
CA ILE A 42 -1.19 -11.81 -9.56
C ILE A 42 -2.66 -12.17 -9.30
N ASN A 43 -3.45 -11.19 -8.84
CA ASN A 43 -4.87 -11.34 -8.49
C ASN A 43 -5.66 -10.03 -8.73
N ASP A 44 -6.96 -10.07 -8.46
CA ASP A 44 -7.81 -8.87 -8.38
C ASP A 44 -7.35 -7.92 -7.26
N ASP A 45 -7.73 -6.64 -7.35
CA ASP A 45 -7.38 -5.65 -6.35
C ASP A 45 -7.89 -6.03 -4.94
N PRO A 46 -7.22 -5.60 -3.86
CA PRO A 46 -7.55 -6.02 -2.50
C PRO A 46 -8.98 -5.66 -2.09
N PHE A 47 -9.60 -4.62 -2.67
CA PHE A 47 -10.98 -4.25 -2.35
C PHE A 47 -11.97 -5.22 -3.02
N THR A 48 -11.71 -5.61 -4.26
CA THR A 48 -12.47 -6.65 -4.96
C THR A 48 -12.32 -7.99 -4.25
N LEU A 49 -11.09 -8.39 -3.90
CA LEU A 49 -10.85 -9.61 -3.12
C LEU A 49 -11.60 -9.58 -1.78
N ALA A 50 -11.55 -8.46 -1.05
CA ALA A 50 -12.22 -8.35 0.24
C ALA A 50 -13.75 -8.47 0.09
N ARG A 51 -14.31 -7.85 -0.94
CA ARG A 51 -15.75 -7.87 -1.25
C ARG A 51 -16.23 -9.27 -1.64
N GLU A 52 -15.46 -10.02 -2.43
CA GLU A 52 -15.90 -11.27 -3.04
C GLU A 52 -15.43 -12.53 -2.32
N LYS A 53 -14.23 -12.49 -1.74
CA LYS A 53 -13.56 -13.64 -1.11
C LYS A 53 -13.28 -13.42 0.38
N GLY A 54 -13.60 -12.24 0.90
CA GLY A 54 -13.42 -11.87 2.30
C GLY A 54 -12.05 -11.28 2.60
N ALA A 55 -11.98 -10.58 3.73
CA ALA A 55 -10.78 -9.85 4.15
C ALA A 55 -9.55 -10.76 4.24
N TYR A 56 -9.69 -11.98 4.78
CA TYR A 56 -8.56 -12.90 4.92
C TYR A 56 -7.84 -13.14 3.59
N ILE A 57 -8.57 -13.49 2.53
CA ILE A 57 -7.99 -13.70 1.20
C ILE A 57 -7.40 -12.41 0.63
N ALA A 58 -8.03 -11.25 0.88
CA ALA A 58 -7.48 -9.97 0.45
C ALA A 58 -6.11 -9.67 1.07
N PHE A 59 -5.87 -10.07 2.32
CA PHE A 59 -4.58 -9.87 3.01
C PHE A 59 -3.54 -10.93 2.64
N THR A 60 -3.93 -12.21 2.42
CA THR A 60 -3.00 -13.28 2.08
C THR A 60 -2.62 -13.30 0.60
N GLU A 61 -3.53 -12.89 -0.29
CA GLU A 61 -3.39 -12.96 -1.74
C GLU A 61 -3.35 -11.57 -2.41
N CYS A 62 -2.93 -10.55 -1.65
CA CYS A 62 -2.89 -9.16 -2.10
C CYS A 62 -1.92 -8.96 -3.29
N PRO A 63 -2.34 -8.34 -4.40
CA PRO A 63 -1.46 -8.06 -5.53
C PRO A 63 -0.54 -6.83 -5.35
N TYR A 64 -0.54 -6.21 -4.18
CA TYR A 64 0.26 -5.02 -3.88
C TYR A 64 1.58 -5.42 -3.23
N SER A 65 2.70 -5.20 -3.93
CA SER A 65 4.02 -5.55 -3.39
C SER A 65 4.38 -4.71 -2.18
N GLU A 66 3.86 -3.49 -2.04
CA GLU A 66 4.08 -2.67 -0.85
C GLU A 66 3.45 -3.26 0.42
N TRP A 67 2.55 -4.25 0.29
CA TRP A 67 1.95 -5.01 1.39
C TRP A 67 2.74 -6.28 1.78
N TYR A 68 3.94 -6.47 1.22
CA TYR A 68 4.78 -7.66 1.43
C TYR A 68 4.88 -8.06 2.91
N MET A 69 5.18 -7.13 3.83
CA MET A 69 5.31 -7.42 5.25
C MET A 69 4.00 -7.96 5.86
N ASN A 70 2.87 -7.39 5.47
CA ASN A 70 1.56 -7.85 5.96
C ASN A 70 1.27 -9.27 5.48
N SER A 71 1.42 -9.53 4.18
CA SER A 71 1.17 -10.86 3.63
C SER A 71 2.20 -11.88 4.13
N LEU A 72 3.45 -11.49 4.35
CA LEU A 72 4.49 -12.32 4.97
C LEU A 72 4.10 -12.79 6.38
N ALA A 73 3.44 -11.94 7.17
CA ALA A 73 2.96 -12.29 8.50
C ALA A 73 1.79 -13.29 8.49
N CYS A 74 1.18 -13.54 7.34
CA CYS A 74 0.15 -14.57 7.17
C CYS A 74 0.79 -15.89 6.72
N GLU A 75 0.95 -16.83 7.65
CA GLU A 75 1.50 -18.16 7.34
C GLU A 75 0.69 -18.84 6.22
N GLY A 76 1.42 -19.37 5.24
CA GLY A 76 0.85 -20.04 4.08
C GLY A 76 0.41 -19.12 2.93
N SER A 77 0.49 -17.80 3.08
CA SER A 77 0.25 -16.86 1.98
C SER A 77 1.24 -17.05 0.82
N SER A 78 0.85 -16.59 -0.38
CA SER A 78 1.76 -16.59 -1.55
C SER A 78 3.09 -15.86 -1.25
N VAL A 79 3.03 -14.74 -0.52
CA VAL A 79 4.24 -13.99 -0.12
C VAL A 79 5.08 -14.77 0.89
N HIS A 80 4.47 -15.39 1.91
CA HIS A 80 5.16 -16.20 2.90
C HIS A 80 5.89 -17.39 2.25
N GLN A 81 5.22 -18.09 1.34
CA GLN A 81 5.82 -19.19 0.59
C GLN A 81 6.98 -18.73 -0.30
N HIS A 82 6.81 -17.63 -1.03
CA HIS A 82 7.87 -17.05 -1.85
C HIS A 82 9.07 -16.60 -1.01
N HIS A 83 8.82 -15.97 0.14
CA HIS A 83 9.86 -15.49 1.04
C HIS A 83 10.69 -16.65 1.59
N LEU A 84 10.05 -17.69 2.12
CA LEU A 84 10.73 -18.88 2.61
C LEU A 84 11.58 -19.55 1.51
N ALA A 85 11.06 -19.63 0.28
CA ALA A 85 11.77 -20.24 -0.83
C ALA A 85 12.98 -19.43 -1.32
N THR A 86 12.94 -18.10 -1.19
CA THR A 86 13.95 -17.19 -1.77
C THR A 86 14.96 -16.69 -0.74
N TYR A 87 14.50 -16.39 0.47
CA TYR A 87 15.25 -15.71 1.53
C TYR A 87 15.33 -16.51 2.83
N GLY A 88 14.60 -17.63 2.96
CA GLY A 88 14.57 -18.42 4.18
C GLY A 88 13.84 -17.71 5.31
N ASP A 89 14.45 -17.67 6.49
CA ASP A 89 13.94 -17.04 7.71
C ASP A 89 14.35 -15.57 7.87
N LYS A 90 14.84 -14.94 6.79
CA LYS A 90 15.31 -13.55 6.81
C LYS A 90 14.22 -12.60 7.35
N PRO A 91 14.48 -11.84 8.43
CA PRO A 91 13.52 -10.84 8.88
C PRO A 91 13.28 -9.76 7.82
N TYR A 92 12.03 -9.31 7.67
CA TYR A 92 11.67 -8.26 6.70
C TYR A 92 12.45 -6.96 6.92
N ASP A 93 12.74 -6.60 8.17
CA ASP A 93 13.47 -5.37 8.53
C ASP A 93 14.95 -5.37 8.09
N GLU A 94 15.43 -6.47 7.51
CA GLU A 94 16.77 -6.57 6.93
C GLU A 94 16.80 -6.39 5.39
N PHE A 95 15.72 -5.91 4.78
CA PHE A 95 15.66 -5.50 3.37
C PHE A 95 15.91 -4.00 3.18
#